data_AF-A0A2E4JST7-F1
#
_entry.id   AF-A0A2E4JST7-F1
#
_cell.length_a   1.000
_cell.length_b   1.000
_cell.length_c   1.000
_cell.angle_alpha   90.00
_cell.angle_beta   90.00
_cell.angle_gamma   90.00
#
_symmetry.space_group_name_H-M   'P 1'
#
loop_
_entity.id
_entity.type
_entity.pdbx_description
1 polymer ?
#
loop_
_entity_poly.entity_id
_entity_poly.type
_entity_poly.pdbx_seq_one_letter_code
_entity_poly.pdbx_strand_id
1 'polypeptide(L)'
;MEAFKLIADLGFSIAAVFGGGFFIILLLKYILDSVVSRTKNLNGMISTLNNRVKTINNEIVKLDTLICHALGVKPDTRRLSAADGKEDTRKD
;
A
#
# COMPACT_ATOMS: atom_id res chain seq x y z
N MET A 1 41.46 -45.09 6.78
CA MET A 1 41.34 -43.78 6.09
C MET A 1 40.17 -43.74 5.10
N GLU A 2 39.81 -44.84 4.45
CA GLU A 2 38.72 -44.83 3.44
C GLU A 2 37.31 -44.67 4.03
N ALA A 3 36.99 -45.36 5.14
CA ALA A 3 35.68 -45.25 5.79
C ALA A 3 35.35 -43.82 6.28
N PHE A 4 36.36 -43.09 6.76
CA PHE A 4 36.20 -41.68 7.18
C PHE A 4 35.96 -40.74 6.01
N LYS A 5 36.57 -40.99 4.84
CA LYS A 5 36.28 -40.24 3.60
C LYS A 5 34.84 -40.46 3.14
N LEU A 6 34.37 -41.70 3.19
CA LEU A 6 33.02 -42.06 2.76
C LEU A 6 31.94 -41.45 3.67
N ILE A 7 32.18 -41.44 4.99
CA ILE A 7 31.35 -40.74 5.97
C ILE A 7 31.36 -39.22 5.77
N ALA A 8 32.53 -38.65 5.46
CA ALA A 8 32.66 -37.21 5.21
C ALA A 8 31.92 -36.78 3.93
N ASP A 9 32.02 -37.54 2.83
CA ASP A 9 31.31 -37.24 1.58
C ASP A 9 29.78 -37.37 1.73
N LEU A 10 29.31 -38.40 2.44
CA LEU A 10 27.88 -38.54 2.75
C LEU A 10 27.39 -37.40 3.65
N GLY A 11 28.17 -37.06 4.69
CA GLY A 11 27.84 -35.97 5.61
C GLY A 11 27.77 -34.61 4.92
N PHE A 12 28.70 -34.34 4.00
CA PHE A 12 28.72 -33.11 3.21
C PHE A 12 27.51 -33.02 2.28
N SER A 13 27.16 -34.10 1.58
CA SER A 13 26.00 -34.13 0.67
C SER A 13 24.68 -33.92 1.42
N ILE A 14 24.52 -34.57 2.58
CA ILE A 14 23.34 -34.39 3.45
C ILE A 14 23.25 -32.95 3.97
N ALA A 15 24.36 -32.42 4.48
CA ALA A 15 24.41 -31.03 4.96
C ALA A 15 24.11 -30.02 3.84
N ALA A 16 24.59 -30.27 2.61
CA ALA A 16 24.33 -29.43 1.45
C ALA A 16 22.84 -29.43 1.07
N VAL A 17 22.17 -30.59 1.11
CA VAL A 17 20.73 -30.69 0.83
C VAL A 17 19.91 -29.97 1.91
N PHE A 18 20.23 -30.14 3.19
CA PHE A 18 19.54 -29.43 4.27
C PHE A 18 19.79 -27.91 4.22
N GLY A 19 21.02 -27.49 3.93
CA GLY A 19 21.37 -26.09 3.74
C GLY A 19 20.63 -25.46 2.57
N GLY A 20 20.61 -26.14 1.41
CA GLY A 20 19.89 -25.71 0.23
C GLY A 20 18.37 -25.68 0.42
N GLY A 21 17.80 -26.70 1.07
CA GLY A 21 16.37 -26.75 1.40
C GLY A 21 15.95 -25.62 2.33
N PHE A 22 16.73 -25.35 3.37
CA PHE A 22 16.48 -24.23 4.28
C PHE A 22 16.60 -22.88 3.55
N PHE A 23 17.59 -22.73 2.67
CA PHE A 23 17.79 -21.52 1.87
C PHE A 23 16.61 -21.22 0.95
N ILE A 24 16.03 -22.23 0.28
CA ILE A 24 14.86 -22.06 -0.59
C ILE A 24 13.66 -21.52 0.20
N ILE A 25 13.43 -22.04 1.41
CA ILE A 25 12.32 -21.57 2.27
C ILE A 25 12.50 -20.10 2.65
N LEU A 26 13.73 -19.69 3.00
CA LEU A 26 14.02 -18.29 3.30
C LEU A 26 13.79 -17.38 2.09
N LEU A 27 14.20 -17.83 0.91
CA LEU A 27 14.04 -17.07 -0.33
C LEU A 27 12.56 -16.89 -0.68
N LEU A 28 11.74 -17.95 -0.55
CA LEU A 28 10.28 -17.86 -0.77
C LEU A 28 9.62 -16.90 0.21
N LYS A 29 9.99 -16.96 1.50
CA LYS A 29 9.51 -16.02 2.52
C LYS A 29 9.89 -14.58 2.18
N TYR A 30 11.13 -14.36 1.76
CA TYR A 30 11.62 -13.03 1.39
C TYR A 30 10.86 -12.45 0.21
N ILE A 31 10.63 -13.24 -0.86
CA ILE A 31 9.85 -12.79 -2.02
C ILE A 31 8.42 -12.46 -1.61
N LEU A 32 7.76 -13.33 -0.84
CA LEU A 32 6.38 -13.12 -0.41
C LEU A 32 6.26 -11.83 0.42
N ASP A 33 7.15 -11.64 1.39
CA ASP A 33 7.12 -10.45 2.24
C ASP A 33 7.45 -9.17 1.45
N SER A 34 8.38 -9.24 0.49
CA SER A 34 8.69 -8.14 -0.42
C SER A 34 7.48 -7.72 -1.23
N VAL A 35 6.74 -8.68 -1.81
CA VAL A 35 5.54 -8.39 -2.61
C VAL A 35 4.41 -7.85 -1.73
N VAL A 36 4.18 -8.43 -0.55
CA VAL A 36 3.17 -7.95 0.40
C VAL A 36 3.47 -6.51 0.84
N SER A 37 4.72 -6.21 1.14
CA SER A 37 5.17 -4.86 1.52
C SER A 37 4.93 -3.85 0.39
N ARG A 38 5.27 -4.20 -0.86
CA ARG A 38 5.00 -3.36 -2.04
C ARG A 38 3.51 -3.07 -2.21
N THR A 39 2.65 -4.08 -2.06
CA THR A 39 1.20 -3.91 -2.16
C THR A 39 0.65 -3.01 -1.05
N LYS A 40 1.14 -3.15 0.19
CA LYS A 40 0.75 -2.25 1.30
C LYS A 40 1.14 -0.80 1.02
N ASN A 41 2.36 -0.57 0.54
CA ASN A 41 2.84 0.77 0.19
C ASN A 41 1.99 1.39 -0.92
N LEU A 42 1.67 0.63 -1.97
CA LEU A 42 0.81 1.09 -3.05
C LEU A 42 -0.61 1.44 -2.55
N ASN A 43 -1.18 0.60 -1.69
CA ASN A 43 -2.48 0.88 -1.09
C ASN A 43 -2.45 2.16 -0.23
N GLY A 44 -1.37 2.39 0.51
CA GLY A 44 -1.15 3.64 1.23
C GLY A 44 -1.14 4.87 0.31
N MET A 45 -0.39 4.78 -0.80
CA MET A 45 -0.34 5.84 -1.82
C MET A 45 -1.72 6.10 -2.45
N ILE A 46 -2.46 5.05 -2.81
CA ILE A 46 -3.81 5.15 -3.38
C ILE A 46 -4.77 5.78 -2.37
N SER A 47 -4.68 5.43 -1.08
CA SER A 47 -5.49 6.03 -0.03
C SER A 47 -5.23 7.54 0.11
N THR A 48 -3.96 7.96 0.09
CA THR A 48 -3.61 9.39 0.08
C THR A 48 -4.14 10.11 -1.15
N LEU A 49 -4.05 9.48 -2.33
CA LEU A 49 -4.61 10.06 -3.56
C LEU A 49 -6.13 10.18 -3.48
N ASN A 50 -6.82 9.17 -2.97
CA ASN A 50 -8.27 9.19 -2.77
C ASN A 50 -8.69 10.36 -1.86
N ASN A 51 -7.95 10.60 -0.77
CA ASN A 51 -8.21 11.74 0.12
C ASN A 51 -7.97 13.09 -0.57
N ARG A 52 -6.99 13.18 -1.47
CA ARG A 52 -6.78 14.37 -2.31
C ARG A 52 -7.92 14.58 -3.29
N VAL A 53 -8.42 13.53 -3.94
CA VAL A 53 -9.57 13.63 -4.86
C VAL A 53 -10.82 14.07 -4.11
N LYS A 54 -11.10 13.52 -2.92
CA LYS A 54 -12.19 13.99 -2.05
C LYS A 54 -12.03 15.46 -1.66
N THR A 55 -10.80 15.89 -1.38
CA THR A 55 -10.49 17.30 -1.09
C THR A 55 -10.84 18.20 -2.26
N ILE A 56 -10.39 17.86 -3.46
CA ILE A 56 -10.65 18.61 -4.69
C ILE A 56 -12.16 18.67 -4.96
N ASN A 57 -12.88 17.56 -4.77
CA ASN A 57 -14.34 17.54 -4.94
C ASN A 57 -15.04 18.58 -4.05
N ASN A 58 -14.64 18.67 -2.78
CA ASN A 58 -15.19 19.68 -1.86
C ASN A 58 -14.80 21.11 -2.27
N GLU A 59 -13.55 21.32 -2.69
CA GLU A 59 -13.08 22.63 -3.18
C GLU A 59 -13.84 23.09 -4.43
N ILE A 60 -14.14 22.17 -5.36
CA ILE A 60 -14.95 22.45 -6.56
C ILE A 60 -16.36 22.90 -6.17
N VAL A 61 -17.02 22.22 -5.23
CA VAL A 61 -18.36 22.63 -4.77
C VAL A 61 -18.33 23.99 -4.08
N LYS A 62 -17.29 24.27 -3.30
CA LYS A 62 -17.11 25.59 -2.68
C LYS A 62 -16.89 26.69 -3.73
N LEU A 63 -16.08 26.41 -4.75
CA LEU A 63 -15.82 27.32 -5.86
C LEU A 63 -17.11 27.62 -6.65
N ASP A 64 -17.89 26.59 -6.96
CA ASP A 64 -19.19 26.72 -7.63
C ASP A 64 -20.12 27.65 -6.83
N THR A 65 -20.17 27.48 -5.51
CA THR A 65 -20.98 28.33 -4.63
C THR A 65 -20.52 29.79 -4.62
N LEU A 66 -19.20 30.04 -4.60
CA LEU A 66 -18.63 31.39 -4.70
C LEU A 66 -18.96 32.06 -6.04
N ILE A 67 -18.87 31.30 -7.13
CA ILE A 67 -19.20 31.78 -8.48
C ILE A 67 -20.70 32.09 -8.58
N CYS A 68 -21.56 31.21 -8.09
CA CYS A 68 -23.01 31.44 -8.02
C CYS A 68 -23.33 32.72 -7.24
N HIS A 69 -22.69 32.94 -6.08
CA HIS A 69 -22.84 34.17 -5.30
C HIS A 69 -22.38 35.41 -6.07
N ALA A 70 -21.22 35.34 -6.75
CA ALA A 70 -20.69 36.45 -7.54
C ALA A 70 -21.56 36.80 -8.77
N LEU A 71 -22.19 35.79 -9.38
CA LEU A 71 -23.08 35.94 -10.54
C LEU A 71 -24.55 36.17 -10.17
N GLY A 72 -24.90 36.18 -8.87
CA GLY A 72 -26.29 36.31 -8.41
C GLY A 72 -27.19 35.12 -8.77
N VAL A 73 -26.61 33.98 -9.12
CA VAL A 73 -27.32 32.75 -9.46
C VAL A 73 -27.50 31.91 -8.21
N LYS A 74 -28.65 31.25 -8.04
CA LYS A 74 -28.89 30.39 -6.88
C LYS A 74 -27.94 29.17 -6.94
N PRO A 75 -27.09 28.94 -5.92
CA PRO A 75 -26.23 27.76 -5.87
C PRO A 75 -27.05 26.48 -5.74
N ASP A 76 -26.54 25.37 -6.29
CA ASP A 76 -27.17 24.07 -6.17
C ASP A 76 -27.04 23.54 -4.73
N THR A 77 -28.08 23.79 -3.92
CA THR A 77 -28.15 23.40 -2.51
C THR A 77 -28.17 21.89 -2.32
N ARG A 78 -28.56 21.10 -3.32
CA ARG A 78 -28.52 19.63 -3.20
C ARG A 78 -27.08 19.13 -3.24
N ARG A 79 -26.24 19.70 -4.10
CA ARG A 79 -24.81 19.38 -4.18
C ARG A 79 -24.03 19.93 -2.99
N LEU A 80 -24.45 21.08 -2.46
CA LEU A 80 -23.87 21.66 -1.25
C LEU A 80 -24.15 20.81 0.00
N SER A 81 -25.40 20.35 0.18
CA SER A 81 -25.78 19.49 1.31
C SER A 81 -25.24 18.05 1.19
N ALA A 82 -24.91 17.61 -0.01
CA ALA A 82 -24.32 16.28 -0.29
C ALA A 82 -22.79 16.29 -0.42
N ALA A 83 -22.16 17.48 -0.45
CA ALA A 83 -20.73 17.59 -0.33
C ALA A 83 -20.38 17.17 1.10
N ASP A 84 -19.88 15.94 1.21
CA ASP A 84 -19.46 15.35 2.47
C ASP A 84 -18.53 16.35 3.16
N GLY A 85 -19.00 16.88 4.30
CA GLY A 85 -18.23 17.81 5.10
C GLY A 85 -16.91 17.12 5.39
N LYS A 86 -15.81 17.68 4.91
CA LYS A 86 -14.50 17.24 5.37
C LYS A 86 -14.53 17.24 6.90
N GLU A 87 -14.46 16.07 7.52
CA GLU A 87 -13.71 15.99 8.76
C GLU A 87 -12.28 16.36 8.40
N ASP A 88 -11.88 17.54 8.84
CA ASP A 88 -10.51 17.99 8.73
C ASP A 88 -9.60 16.93 9.36
N THR A 89 -8.92 16.15 8.52
CA THR A 89 -8.00 15.12 8.98
C THR A 89 -6.65 15.71 9.39
N ARG A 90 -6.55 17.04 9.50
CA ARG A 90 -5.56 17.68 10.38
C ARG A 90 -5.91 17.30 11.82
N LYS A 91 -5.56 16.07 12.18
CA LYS A 91 -5.06 15.77 13.51
C LYS A 91 -3.88 16.71 13.75
N ASP A 92 -4.07 17.69 14.62
CA ASP A 92 -3.18 17.80 15.77
C ASP A 92 -2.89 16.40 16.38
#